data_AF-X1AQX5-F1
#
_entry.id   AF-X1AQX5-F1
#
_cell.length_a   1.000
_cell.length_b   1.000
_cell.length_c   1.000
_cell.angle_alpha   90.00
_cell.angle_beta   90.00
_cell.angle_gamma   90.00
#
_symmetry.space_group_name_H-M   'P 1'
#
loop_
_entity.id
_entity.type
_entity.pdbx_description
1 polymer ?
#
loop_
_entity_poly.entity_id
_entity_poly.type
_entity_poly.pdbx_seq_one_letter_code
_entity_poly.pdbx_strand_id
1 'polypeptide(L)'
;MREPYSGKKFDNYDDTNLTYSELKNIISQRDPSWMTALKNIEGIYLITDKSNGKHYVGSAYNGEGGIWSRWSDYICTKPNEYDCLVIVLTSIYRKT
;
A
#
# COMPACT_ATOMS: atom_id res chain seq x y z
N MET A 1 18.11 16.08 13.60
CA MET A 1 17.87 14.62 13.64
C MET A 1 16.43 14.38 13.21
N ARG A 2 16.18 13.55 12.19
CA ARG A 2 14.80 13.10 11.91
C ARG A 2 14.44 12.09 12.99
N GLU A 3 13.36 12.33 13.72
CA GLU A 3 12.86 11.35 14.68
C GLU A 3 12.60 10.02 13.96
N PRO A 4 12.94 8.86 14.57
CA PRO A 4 12.60 7.59 13.99
C PRO A 4 11.07 7.53 13.89
N TYR A 5 10.57 7.49 12.66
CA TYR A 5 9.16 7.28 12.38
C TYR A 5 8.71 6.03 13.12
N SER A 6 7.89 6.20 14.17
CA SER A 6 7.29 5.12 14.97
C SER A 6 6.15 4.45 14.18
N GLY A 7 6.40 4.15 12.92
CA GLY A 7 5.41 3.98 11.86
C GLY A 7 4.21 3.12 12.19
N LYS A 8 3.11 3.41 11.50
CA LYS A 8 1.87 2.62 11.58
C LYS A 8 2.20 1.15 11.34
N LYS A 9 2.03 0.30 12.37
CA LYS A 9 2.22 -1.14 12.25
C LYS A 9 1.03 -1.75 11.55
N PHE A 10 1.25 -2.85 10.84
CA PHE A 10 0.15 -3.60 10.26
C PHE A 10 -0.64 -4.30 11.37
N ASP A 11 -1.90 -3.91 11.57
CA ASP A 11 -2.82 -4.57 12.50
C ASP A 11 -3.82 -5.47 11.76
N ASN A 12 -4.51 -4.94 10.75
CA ASN A 12 -5.49 -5.67 9.97
C ASN A 12 -5.67 -5.04 8.57
N TYR A 13 -6.44 -5.70 7.71
CA TYR A 13 -6.68 -5.23 6.34
C TYR A 13 -7.66 -4.06 6.23
N ASP A 14 -8.50 -3.86 7.24
CA ASP A 14 -9.46 -2.74 7.29
C ASP A 14 -8.77 -1.41 7.65
N ASP A 15 -7.67 -1.44 8.39
CA ASP A 15 -6.85 -0.26 8.75
C ASP A 15 -5.68 -0.01 7.79
N THR A 16 -5.93 -0.20 6.49
CA THR A 16 -4.94 -0.01 5.43
C THR A 16 -5.06 1.32 4.70
N ASN A 17 -5.74 2.30 5.30
CA ASN A 17 -5.78 3.66 4.78
C ASN A 17 -4.47 4.38 5.11
N LEU A 18 -3.61 4.49 4.10
CA LEU A 18 -2.27 5.07 4.21
C LEU A 18 -2.15 6.29 3.31
N THR A 19 -1.48 7.33 3.79
CA THR A 19 -0.96 8.39 2.94
C THR A 19 0.21 7.88 2.09
N TYR A 20 0.47 8.55 0.97
CA TYR A 20 1.62 8.27 0.13
C TYR A 20 2.94 8.29 0.92
N SER A 21 3.11 9.23 1.86
CA SER A 21 4.30 9.32 2.70
C SER A 21 4.47 8.11 3.62
N GLU A 22 3.39 7.66 4.26
CA GLU A 22 3.39 6.47 5.11
C GLU A 22 3.69 5.21 4.30
N LEU A 23 3.02 5.04 3.16
CA LEU A 23 3.27 3.93 2.25
C LEU A 23 4.72 3.94 1.75
N LYS A 24 5.24 5.09 1.32
CA LYS A 24 6.62 5.24 0.88
C LYS A 24 7.61 4.85 1.97
N ASN A 25 7.36 5.24 3.23
CA ASN A 25 8.19 4.84 4.35
C ASN A 25 8.13 3.32 4.59
N ILE A 26 6.94 2.73 4.61
CA ILE A 26 6.74 1.28 4.78
C ILE A 26 7.49 0.48 3.70
N ILE A 27 7.34 0.87 2.43
CA ILE A 27 8.01 0.22 1.29
C ILE A 27 9.53 0.42 1.37
N SER A 28 10.01 1.63 1.66
CA SER A 28 11.45 1.94 1.70
C SER A 28 12.17 1.23 2.84
N GLN A 29 11.50 1.09 3.98
CA GLN A 29 12.03 0.36 5.15
C GLN A 29 11.85 -1.16 5.03
N ARG A 30 11.09 -1.62 4.02
CA ARG A 30 10.69 -3.02 3.86
C ARG A 30 10.14 -3.60 5.17
N ASP A 31 9.20 -2.89 5.79
CA ASP A 31 8.63 -3.30 7.07
C ASP A 31 8.12 -4.76 6.99
N PRO A 32 8.70 -5.69 7.77
CA PRO A 32 8.37 -7.10 7.66
C PRO A 32 6.90 -7.43 7.96
N SER A 33 6.24 -6.64 8.83
CA SER A 33 4.83 -6.85 9.19
C SER A 33 3.93 -6.61 7.98
N TRP A 34 4.11 -5.47 7.32
CA TRP A 34 3.39 -5.10 6.10
C TRP A 34 3.76 -6.00 4.92
N MET A 35 5.05 -6.27 4.73
CA MET A 35 5.51 -7.10 3.62
C MET A 35 4.93 -8.51 3.71
N THR A 36 5.01 -9.16 4.88
CA THR A 36 4.49 -10.52 5.06
C THR A 36 2.97 -10.56 4.92
N ALA A 37 2.28 -9.57 5.47
CA ALA A 37 0.82 -9.47 5.42
C ALA A 37 0.28 -9.24 4.00
N LEU A 38 1.01 -8.51 3.14
CA LEU A 38 0.52 -8.11 1.81
C LEU A 38 1.10 -8.95 0.65
N LYS A 39 2.25 -9.61 0.84
CA LYS A 39 2.93 -10.36 -0.23
C LYS A 39 2.11 -11.54 -0.77
N ASN A 40 1.28 -12.15 0.08
CA ASN A 40 0.44 -13.30 -0.27
C ASN A 40 -1.03 -12.94 -0.47
N ILE A 41 -1.35 -11.64 -0.52
CA ILE A 41 -2.73 -11.17 -0.67
C ILE A 41 -2.93 -10.69 -2.09
N GLU A 42 -3.95 -11.27 -2.72
CA GLU A 42 -4.53 -10.81 -3.97
C GLU A 42 -5.79 -10.00 -3.65
N GLY A 43 -6.05 -8.95 -4.42
CA GLY A 43 -7.19 -8.07 -4.15
C GLY A 43 -7.21 -6.78 -4.95
N ILE A 44 -8.19 -5.94 -4.62
CA ILE A 44 -8.39 -4.61 -5.19
C ILE A 44 -7.91 -3.56 -4.19
N TYR A 45 -7.37 -2.45 -4.70
CA TYR A 45 -7.05 -1.28 -3.91
C TYR A 45 -7.49 -0.01 -4.63
N LEU A 46 -7.74 1.03 -3.86
CA LEU A 46 -8.14 2.34 -4.32
C LEU A 46 -7.07 3.35 -3.93
N ILE A 47 -6.60 4.10 -4.91
CA ILE A 47 -5.78 5.29 -4.73
C ILE A 47 -6.68 6.50 -4.92
N THR A 48 -6.68 7.41 -3.97
CA THR A 48 -7.40 8.68 -4.05
C THR A 48 -6.41 9.82 -4.05
N ASP A 49 -6.36 10.57 -5.14
CA ASP A 49 -5.63 11.82 -5.22
C ASP A 49 -6.42 12.92 -4.48
N LYS A 50 -5.90 13.37 -3.34
CA LYS A 50 -6.58 14.39 -2.54
C LYS A 50 -6.47 15.79 -3.13
N SER A 51 -5.55 16.02 -4.07
CA SER A 51 -5.37 17.34 -4.70
C SER A 51 -6.51 17.68 -5.68
N ASN A 52 -7.10 16.65 -6.31
CA ASN A 52 -8.12 16.83 -7.35
C ASN A 52 -9.34 15.91 -7.18
N GLY A 53 -9.37 15.06 -6.15
CA GLY A 53 -10.47 14.15 -5.86
C GLY A 53 -10.58 12.96 -6.82
N LYS A 54 -9.59 12.70 -7.68
CA LYS A 54 -9.63 11.57 -8.61
C LYS A 54 -9.35 10.27 -7.88
N HIS A 55 -10.06 9.25 -8.32
CA HIS A 55 -9.96 7.89 -7.80
C HIS A 55 -9.36 6.97 -8.86
N TYR A 56 -8.42 6.13 -8.45
CA TYR A 56 -7.80 5.11 -9.28
C TYR A 56 -7.92 3.75 -8.62
N VAL A 57 -8.54 2.79 -9.31
CA VAL A 57 -8.70 1.43 -8.82
C VAL A 57 -7.65 0.55 -9.46
N GLY A 58 -6.86 -0.13 -8.63
CA GLY A 58 -5.85 -1.09 -9.04
C GLY A 58 -6.15 -2.48 -8.54
N SER A 59 -5.61 -3.48 -9.22
CA SER A 59 -5.77 -4.88 -8.86
C SER A 59 -4.44 -5.61 -8.76
N ALA A 60 -4.30 -6.46 -7.75
CA ALA A 60 -3.21 -7.41 -7.59
C ALA A 60 -3.77 -8.83 -7.72
N TYR A 61 -3.70 -9.40 -8.92
CA TYR A 61 -4.11 -10.78 -9.22
C TYR A 61 -2.98 -11.51 -9.93
N ASN A 62 -2.85 -12.82 -9.68
CA ASN A 62 -2.00 -13.74 -10.46
C ASN A 62 -0.54 -13.29 -10.65
N GLY A 63 0.17 -12.93 -9.58
CA GLY A 63 1.58 -12.53 -9.65
C GLY A 63 2.37 -12.81 -8.37
N GLU A 64 3.69 -12.86 -8.47
CA GLU A 64 4.58 -12.93 -7.31
C GLU A 64 4.49 -11.63 -6.51
N GLY A 65 4.15 -11.72 -5.23
CA GLY A 65 4.25 -10.59 -4.30
C GLY A 65 3.00 -9.76 -4.06
N GLY A 66 1.84 -10.15 -4.61
CA GLY A 66 0.52 -9.64 -4.20
C GLY A 66 0.37 -8.11 -4.22
N ILE A 67 -0.39 -7.57 -3.27
CA ILE A 67 -0.58 -6.13 -3.09
C ILE A 67 0.76 -5.42 -2.85
N TRP A 68 1.66 -6.05 -2.09
CA TRP A 68 2.97 -5.47 -1.77
C TRP A 68 3.76 -5.07 -3.02
N SER A 69 3.78 -5.95 -4.03
CA SER A 69 4.49 -5.67 -5.29
C SER A 69 3.87 -4.46 -6.00
N ARG A 70 2.54 -4.42 -6.14
CA ARG A 70 1.85 -3.32 -6.83
C ARG A 70 2.05 -1.98 -6.14
N TRP A 71 1.99 -1.97 -4.82
CA TRP A 71 2.25 -0.77 -4.04
C TRP A 71 3.71 -0.31 -4.13
N SER A 72 4.66 -1.25 -4.14
CA SER A 72 6.07 -0.96 -4.37
C SER A 72 6.30 -0.32 -5.75
N ASP A 73 5.69 -0.89 -6.79
CA ASP A 73 5.75 -0.37 -8.16
C ASP A 73 5.16 1.04 -8.26
N TYR A 74 4.03 1.27 -7.58
CA TYR A 74 3.38 2.58 -7.53
C TYR A 74 4.30 3.65 -6.91
N ILE A 75 4.89 3.37 -5.75
CA ILE A 75 5.85 4.29 -5.11
C ILE A 75 7.09 4.54 -5.99
N CYS A 76 7.58 3.50 -6.67
CA CYS A 76 8.75 3.59 -7.54
C CYS A 76 8.48 4.45 -8.80
N THR A 77 7.30 4.30 -9.40
CA THR A 77 6.92 5.00 -10.64
C THR A 77 6.43 6.43 -10.42
N LYS A 78 5.88 6.73 -9.23
CA LYS A 78 5.26 8.01 -8.89
C LYS A 78 5.94 8.71 -7.71
N PRO A 79 7.26 8.94 -7.71
CA PRO A 79 8.02 9.38 -6.52
C PRO A 79 7.55 10.70 -5.88
N ASN A 80 6.84 11.54 -6.65
CA ASN A 80 6.40 12.89 -6.30
C ASN A 80 4.89 13.02 -6.01
N GLU A 81 4.15 11.92 -5.84
CA GLU A 81 2.69 11.92 -5.69
C GLU A 81 2.24 11.97 -4.22
N TYR A 82 2.71 12.98 -3.47
CA TYR A 82 2.58 13.08 -2.01
C TYR A 82 1.14 13.25 -1.49
N ASP A 83 0.23 13.73 -2.33
CA ASP A 83 -1.16 14.04 -1.95
C ASP A 83 -2.13 12.86 -2.14
N CYS A 84 -1.63 11.65 -2.39
CA CYS A 84 -2.47 10.47 -2.53
C CYS A 84 -2.72 9.76 -1.19
N LEU A 85 -3.93 9.20 -1.05
CA LEU A 85 -4.26 8.13 -0.10
C LEU A 85 -4.35 6.81 -0.85
N VAL A 86 -3.86 5.75 -0.24
CA VAL A 86 -3.99 4.38 -0.72
C VAL A 86 -4.79 3.60 0.32
N ILE A 87 -5.85 2.95 -0.14
CA ILE A 87 -6.77 2.15 0.67
C ILE A 87 -6.83 0.76 0.05
N VAL A 88 -6.66 -0.30 0.84
CA VAL A 88 -6.98 -1.65 0.33
C VAL A 88 -8.48 -1.87 0.42
N LEU A 89 -9.09 -2.29 -0.69
CA LEU A 89 -10.47 -2.73 -0.76
C LEU A 89 -10.46 -4.24 -0.94
N THR A 90 -10.28 -4.98 0.17
CA THR A 90 -10.15 -6.43 0.07
C THR A 90 -11.51 -7.09 -0.21
N SER A 91 -11.72 -7.59 -1.42
CA SER A 91 -12.44 -8.86 -1.58
C SER A 91 -11.36 -9.95 -1.46
N ILE A 92 -11.19 -10.48 -0.25
CA ILE A 92 -10.08 -11.40 0.07
C ILE A 92 -10.26 -12.70 -0.74
N TYR A 93 -9.41 -12.91 -1.76
CA TYR A 93 -9.18 -14.23 -2.33
C TYR A 93 -7.88 -14.76 -1.71
N ARG A 94 -8.00 -15.56 -0.64
CA ARG A 94 -6.81 -16.26 -0.12
C ARG A 94 -6.43 -17.33 -1.12
N LYS A 95 -5.18 -17.28 -1.60
CA LYS A 95 -4.57 -18.40 -2.32
C LYS A 95 -4.34 -19.52 -1.29
N THR A 96 -5.25 -20.49 -1.26
CA THR A 96 -5.07 -21.76 -0.53
C THR A 96 -3.94 -22.56 -1.13
#